data_AF-A0A2H5N975-F1
#
_entry.id   AF-A0A2H5N975-F1
#
_cell.length_a   1.000
_cell.length_b   1.000
_cell.length_c   1.000
_cell.angle_alpha   90.00
_cell.angle_beta   90.00
_cell.angle_gamma   90.00
#
_symmetry.space_group_name_H-M   'P 1'
#
loop_
_entity.id
_entity.type
_entity.pdbx_description
1 polymer ?
#
loop_
_entity_poly.entity_id
_entity_poly.type
_entity_poly.pdbx_seq_one_letter_code
_entity_poly.pdbx_strand_id
1 'polypeptide(L)'
;MFNAYPFFAYKSNTDVISLDYALFRENPGVVDAGNEFRYFSLFDAQINAVFAALSSLKYDDIRMVVTETGWPSKGTRMRLVQASKKLMRTMEISSAQIEEQQGSSGNYLTSSVFN
;
A
#
# COMPACT_ATOMS: atom_id res chain seq x y z
N MET A 1 7.76 3.52 12.24
CA MET A 1 7.81 2.33 11.36
C MET A 1 6.50 1.59 11.52
N PHE A 2 5.92 1.07 10.44
CA PHE A 2 4.68 0.28 10.49
C PHE A 2 4.59 -0.72 9.34
N ASN A 3 3.77 -1.73 9.50
CA ASN A 3 3.53 -2.76 8.49
C ASN A 3 2.18 -2.50 7.81
N ALA A 4 2.16 -2.49 6.48
CA ALA A 4 0.98 -2.23 5.69
C ALA A 4 0.64 -3.45 4.85
N TYR A 5 -0.45 -4.14 5.19
CA TYR A 5 -0.87 -5.37 4.53
C TYR A 5 -2.30 -5.25 3.97
N PRO A 6 -2.45 -4.77 2.72
CA PRO A 6 -3.74 -4.74 2.02
C PRO A 6 -4.43 -6.11 1.98
N PHE A 7 -3.65 -7.20 1.96
CA PHE A 7 -4.14 -8.57 1.98
C PHE A 7 -5.13 -8.85 3.13
N PHE A 8 -4.81 -8.43 4.37
CA PHE A 8 -5.66 -8.75 5.52
C PHE A 8 -6.98 -7.98 5.48
N ALA A 9 -6.94 -6.72 5.06
CA ALA A 9 -8.14 -5.91 4.84
C ALA A 9 -9.03 -6.51 3.75
N TYR A 10 -8.44 -6.87 2.60
CA TYR A 10 -9.16 -7.55 1.52
C TYR A 10 -9.77 -8.88 1.97
N LYS A 11 -8.98 -9.75 2.61
CA LYS A 11 -9.43 -11.09 3.05
C LYS A 11 -10.61 -11.02 4.02
N SER A 12 -10.65 -10.01 4.88
CA SER A 12 -11.73 -9.83 5.87
C SER A 12 -13.00 -9.23 5.27
N ASN A 13 -12.92 -8.53 4.14
CA ASN A 13 -14.04 -7.77 3.56
C ASN A 13 -14.10 -7.97 2.03
N THR A 14 -14.04 -9.21 1.55
CA THR A 14 -13.94 -9.52 0.11
C THR A 14 -15.17 -9.11 -0.70
N ASP A 15 -16.29 -8.87 -0.04
CA ASP A 15 -17.57 -8.39 -0.56
C ASP A 15 -17.60 -6.87 -0.76
N VAL A 16 -16.79 -6.13 0.01
CA VAL A 16 -16.72 -4.66 -0.05
C VAL A 16 -15.45 -4.18 -0.76
N ILE A 17 -14.32 -4.78 -0.44
CA ILE A 17 -13.02 -4.41 -0.98
C ILE A 17 -12.78 -5.20 -2.26
N SER A 18 -12.74 -4.49 -3.39
CA SER A 18 -12.45 -5.12 -4.66
C SER A 18 -11.01 -5.65 -4.69
N LEU A 19 -10.83 -6.78 -5.35
CA LEU A 19 -9.51 -7.38 -5.51
C LEU A 19 -8.55 -6.46 -6.28
N ASP A 20 -9.06 -5.74 -7.28
CA ASP A 20 -8.23 -4.87 -8.12
C ASP A 20 -7.73 -3.65 -7.35
N TYR A 21 -8.56 -3.12 -6.44
CA TYR A 21 -8.16 -2.05 -5.50
C TYR A 21 -7.08 -2.50 -4.51
N ALA A 22 -7.17 -3.75 -4.02
CA ALA A 22 -6.15 -4.32 -3.13
C ALA A 22 -4.82 -4.66 -3.83
N LEU A 23 -4.80 -4.73 -5.16
CA LEU A 23 -3.68 -5.19 -5.98
C LEU A 23 -3.07 -4.13 -6.90
N PHE A 24 -3.41 -2.84 -6.71
CA PHE A 24 -2.90 -1.75 -7.55
C PHE A 24 -3.22 -1.95 -9.04
N ARG A 25 -4.38 -2.54 -9.33
CA ARG A 25 -4.89 -2.70 -10.70
C ARG A 25 -5.89 -1.61 -11.01
N GLU A 26 -6.17 -1.39 -12.29
CA GLU A 26 -7.18 -0.44 -12.72
C GLU A 26 -8.54 -0.73 -12.04
N ASN A 27 -9.11 0.29 -11.42
CA ASN A 27 -10.35 0.21 -10.66
C ASN A 27 -10.95 1.63 -10.53
N PRO A 28 -12.24 1.79 -10.19
CA PRO A 28 -12.89 3.11 -10.10
C PRO A 28 -12.39 3.98 -8.93
N GLY A 29 -11.53 3.44 -8.07
CA GLY A 29 -11.08 4.07 -6.82
C GLY A 29 -12.16 4.09 -5.76
N VAL A 30 -11.74 4.28 -4.51
CA VAL A 30 -12.59 4.42 -3.33
C VAL A 30 -12.41 5.82 -2.77
N VAL A 31 -13.52 6.50 -2.49
CA VAL A 31 -13.50 7.84 -1.86
C VAL A 31 -13.48 7.67 -0.35
N ASP A 32 -12.55 8.33 0.31
CA ASP A 32 -12.52 8.43 1.76
C ASP A 32 -13.54 9.48 2.23
N ALA A 33 -14.45 9.06 3.10
CA ALA A 33 -15.50 9.92 3.65
C ALA A 33 -14.95 11.03 4.56
N GLY A 34 -13.73 10.88 5.08
CA GLY A 34 -13.12 11.85 6.00
C GLY A 34 -12.50 13.08 5.34
N ASN A 35 -12.09 12.98 4.07
CA ASN A 35 -11.32 14.03 3.38
C ASN A 35 -11.64 14.17 1.88
N GLU A 36 -12.59 13.37 1.35
CA GLU A 36 -13.00 13.33 -0.05
C GLU A 36 -11.91 12.91 -1.05
N PHE A 37 -10.74 12.47 -0.59
CA PHE A 37 -9.71 11.95 -1.48
C PHE A 37 -10.13 10.60 -2.04
N ARG A 38 -9.90 10.44 -3.35
CA ARG A 38 -10.09 9.17 -4.05
C ARG A 38 -8.78 8.41 -4.12
N TYR A 39 -8.75 7.24 -3.52
CA TYR A 39 -7.62 6.32 -3.58
C TYR A 39 -7.87 5.26 -4.63
N PHE A 40 -6.85 4.95 -5.43
CA PHE A 40 -6.88 3.87 -6.42
C PHE A 40 -6.16 2.61 -5.94
N SER A 41 -5.48 2.68 -4.79
CA SER A 41 -4.89 1.54 -4.11
C SER A 41 -5.29 1.50 -2.65
N LEU A 42 -5.65 0.32 -2.16
CA LEU A 42 -5.91 0.11 -0.74
C LEU A 42 -4.67 0.39 0.13
N PHE A 43 -3.48 0.19 -0.42
CA PHE A 43 -2.24 0.50 0.26
C PHE A 43 -2.08 2.00 0.50
N ASP A 44 -2.35 2.84 -0.50
CA ASP A 44 -2.25 4.29 -0.38
C ASP A 44 -3.27 4.82 0.65
N ALA A 45 -4.48 4.25 0.65
CA ALA A 45 -5.47 4.56 1.67
C ALA A 45 -5.00 4.17 3.09
N GLN A 46 -4.34 3.01 3.25
CA GLN A 46 -3.76 2.60 4.54
C GLN A 46 -2.63 3.53 5.00
N ILE A 47 -1.75 3.96 4.09
CA ILE A 47 -0.68 4.92 4.43
C ILE A 47 -1.29 6.25 4.85
N ASN A 48 -2.26 6.76 4.08
CA ASN A 48 -2.88 8.04 4.38
C ASN A 48 -3.65 8.01 5.72
N ALA A 49 -4.34 6.92 6.03
CA ALA A 49 -5.01 6.75 7.32
C ALA A 49 -4.03 6.87 8.50
N VAL A 50 -2.82 6.31 8.39
CA VAL A 50 -1.77 6.47 9.42
C VAL A 50 -1.24 7.90 9.46
N PHE A 51 -1.02 8.53 8.30
CA PHE A 51 -0.63 9.94 8.24
C PHE A 51 -1.65 10.84 8.94
N ALA A 52 -2.93 10.68 8.61
CA ALA A 52 -4.03 11.45 9.19
C ALA A 52 -4.12 11.25 10.71
N ALA A 53 -3.94 10.01 11.19
CA ALA A 53 -3.88 9.70 12.62
C ALA A 53 -2.71 10.42 13.32
N LEU A 54 -1.50 10.37 12.75
CA LEU A 54 -0.35 11.10 13.30
C LEU A 54 -0.56 12.61 13.29
N SER A 55 -1.11 13.16 12.21
CA SER A 55 -1.41 14.59 12.12
C SER A 55 -2.45 15.04 13.14
N SER A 56 -3.47 14.21 13.40
CA SER A 56 -4.46 14.46 14.46
C SER A 56 -3.83 14.55 15.86
N LEU A 57 -2.73 13.82 16.08
CA LEU A 57 -1.93 13.82 17.30
C LEU A 57 -0.83 14.89 17.31
N LYS A 58 -0.75 15.74 16.28
CA LYS A 58 0.26 16.81 16.11
C LYS A 58 1.69 16.29 15.90
N TYR A 59 1.82 15.14 15.26
CA TYR A 59 3.10 14.55 14.85
C TYR A 59 3.31 14.68 13.33
N ASP A 60 3.25 15.91 12.83
CA ASP A 60 3.32 16.20 11.39
C ASP A 60 4.74 16.06 10.80
N ASP A 61 5.77 16.00 11.66
CA ASP A 61 7.19 15.97 11.30
C ASP A 61 7.82 14.56 11.35
N ILE A 62 7.05 13.54 11.75
CA ILE A 62 7.55 12.17 11.86
C ILE A 62 7.67 11.52 10.49
N ARG A 63 8.88 11.07 10.15
CA ARG A 63 9.11 10.23 8.98
C ARG A 63 8.47 8.86 9.16
N MET A 64 7.58 8.50 8.24
CA MET A 64 6.99 7.17 8.19
C MET A 64 7.77 6.27 7.25
N VAL A 65 7.96 5.03 7.71
CA VAL A 65 8.63 3.96 6.95
C VAL A 65 7.73 2.74 7.01
N VAL A 66 7.36 2.23 5.84
CA VAL A 66 6.70 0.93 5.70
C VAL A 66 7.79 -0.12 5.78
N THR A 67 7.76 -0.92 6.85
CA THR A 67 8.76 -1.96 7.11
C THR A 67 8.42 -3.29 6.47
N GLU A 68 7.12 -3.57 6.33
CA GLU A 68 6.66 -4.81 5.71
C GLU A 68 5.36 -4.58 4.94
N THR A 69 5.28 -5.22 3.78
CA THR A 69 4.08 -5.39 2.97
C THR A 69 4.22 -6.68 2.19
N GLY A 70 3.11 -7.28 1.77
CA GLY A 70 3.17 -8.50 0.99
C GLY A 70 1.83 -9.16 0.75
N TRP A 71 1.88 -10.21 -0.09
CA TRP A 71 0.71 -10.99 -0.46
C TRP A 71 1.06 -12.49 -0.52
N PRO A 72 0.31 -13.37 0.16
CA PRO A 72 0.64 -14.79 0.21
C PRO A 72 0.45 -15.48 -1.15
N SER A 73 1.48 -16.21 -1.58
CA SER A 73 1.51 -16.95 -2.86
C SER A 73 0.99 -18.38 -2.76
N LYS A 74 0.98 -18.98 -1.56
CA LYS A 74 0.50 -20.34 -1.28
C LYS A 74 -0.79 -20.30 -0.45
N GLY A 75 -1.69 -21.25 -0.67
CA GLY A 75 -2.98 -21.34 0.03
C GLY A 75 -4.07 -20.40 -0.50
N THR A 76 -3.81 -19.70 -1.59
CA THR A 76 -4.72 -18.71 -2.20
C THR A 76 -5.06 -19.15 -3.63
N ARG A 77 -6.29 -18.89 -4.12
CA ARG A 77 -6.74 -19.26 -5.48
C ARG A 77 -5.73 -18.80 -6.54
N MET A 78 -5.50 -19.58 -7.60
CA MET A 78 -4.47 -19.33 -8.63
C MET A 78 -4.45 -17.89 -9.18
N ARG A 79 -5.62 -17.25 -9.35
CA ARG A 79 -5.75 -15.84 -9.80
C ARG A 79 -5.08 -14.84 -8.84
N LEU A 80 -5.06 -15.17 -7.55
CA LEU A 80 -4.46 -14.35 -6.48
C LEU A 80 -2.94 -14.58 -6.35
N VAL A 81 -2.42 -15.69 -6.88
CA VAL A 81 -0.97 -15.95 -6.97
C VAL A 81 -0.33 -15.15 -8.11
N GLN A 82 -1.02 -15.01 -9.24
CA GLN A 82 -0.57 -14.14 -10.33
C GLN A 82 -0.61 -12.67 -9.92
N ALA A 83 -1.62 -12.30 -9.13
CA ALA A 83 -1.72 -11.00 -8.50
C ALA A 83 -0.55 -10.67 -7.59
N SER A 84 -0.15 -11.60 -6.72
CA SER A 84 0.99 -11.38 -5.83
C SER A 84 2.27 -11.10 -6.62
N LYS A 85 2.55 -11.89 -7.66
CA LYS A 85 3.74 -11.68 -8.52
C LYS A 85 3.74 -10.32 -9.21
N LYS A 86 2.58 -9.85 -9.69
CA LYS A 86 2.46 -8.54 -10.34
C LYS A 86 2.64 -7.41 -9.33
N LEU A 87 2.02 -7.51 -8.16
CA LEU A 87 2.15 -6.56 -7.06
C LEU A 87 3.60 -6.37 -6.61
N MET A 88 4.31 -7.49 -6.39
CA MET A 88 5.70 -7.46 -5.97
C MET A 88 6.59 -6.78 -7.00
N ARG A 89 6.39 -7.07 -8.29
CA ARG A 89 7.13 -6.40 -9.39
C ARG A 89 6.81 -4.91 -9.48
N THR A 90 5.56 -4.51 -9.28
CA THR A 90 5.15 -3.10 -9.26
C THR A 90 5.76 -2.35 -8.08
N MET A 91 5.82 -2.98 -6.90
CA MET A 91 6.46 -2.40 -5.72
C MET A 91 7.98 -2.27 -5.90
N GLU A 92 8.67 -3.26 -6.47
CA GLU A 92 10.09 -3.17 -6.81
C GLU A 92 10.39 -2.01 -7.77
N ILE A 93 9.58 -1.85 -8.82
CA ILE A 93 9.74 -0.76 -9.78
C ILE A 93 9.47 0.60 -9.12
N SER A 94 8.45 0.69 -8.27
CA SER A 94 8.13 1.94 -7.56
C SER A 94 9.24 2.32 -6.57
N SER A 95 9.82 1.37 -5.85
CA SER A 95 10.97 1.62 -4.97
C SER A 95 12.19 2.10 -5.76
N ALA A 96 12.48 1.48 -6.91
CA ALA A 96 13.59 1.89 -7.77
C ALA A 96 13.40 3.30 -8.37
N GLN A 97 12.17 3.68 -8.76
CA GLN A 97 11.87 5.02 -9.24
C GLN A 97 11.90 6.08 -8.13
N ILE A 98 11.58 5.70 -6.90
CA ILE A 98 11.69 6.57 -5.72
C ILE A 98 13.17 6.82 -5.39
N GLU A 99 14.05 5.83 -5.56
CA GLU A 99 15.51 6.00 -5.37
C GLU A 99 16.15 6.88 -6.45
N GLU A 100 15.75 6.74 -7.72
CA GLU A 100 16.31 7.54 -8.82
C GLU A 100 15.91 9.03 -8.76
N GLN A 101 14.74 9.35 -8.19
CA GLN A 101 14.32 10.74 -7.98
C GLN A 101 14.83 11.39 -6.68
N GLN A 102 15.48 10.64 -5.79
CA GLN A 102 15.96 11.13 -4.48
C GLN A 102 17.41 11.62 -4.47
N GLY A 103 17.94 12.07 -5.62
CA GLY A 103 19.14 12.92 -5.67
C GLY A 103 18.94 14.33 -5.11
N SER A 104 17.70 14.73 -4.79
CA SER A 104 17.42 16.00 -4.11
C SER A 104 16.07 15.94 -3.39
N SER A 105 16.11 15.82 -2.06
CA SER A 105 14.99 16.11 -1.14
C SER A 105 13.75 15.20 -1.22
N GLY A 106 13.77 14.04 -0.56
CA GLY A 106 12.57 13.24 -0.32
C GLY A 106 12.82 12.09 0.65
N ASN A 107 12.07 12.03 1.75
CA ASN A 107 12.31 11.14 2.91
C ASN A 107 11.41 9.89 2.89
N TYR A 108 11.38 9.12 1.80
CA TYR A 108 10.66 7.85 1.74
C TYR A 108 11.62 6.72 1.39
N LEU A 109 11.89 5.84 2.36
CA LEU A 109 12.65 4.62 2.17
C LEU A 109 11.72 3.44 2.40
N THR A 110 11.55 2.58 1.40
CA THR A 110 10.81 1.32 1.51
C THR A 110 11.82 0.19 1.64
N SER A 111 11.87 -0.53 2.77
CA SER A 111 12.61 -1.79 2.83
C SER A 111 11.64 -2.93 2.55
N SER A 112 11.68 -3.51 1.35
CA SER A 112 10.95 -4.74 1.07
C SER A 112 11.77 -5.92 1.61
N VAL A 113 11.32 -6.52 2.71
CA VAL A 113 11.86 -7.80 3.19
C VAL A 113 11.06 -8.91 2.51
N PHE A 114 11.64 -9.49 1.46
CA PHE A 114 11.10 -10.64 0.74
C PHE A 114 11.43 -11.93 1.50
N ASN A 115 10.41 -12.72 1.83
CA ASN A 115 10.54 -14.12 2.26
C ASN A 115 9.61 -15.00 1.42
#